data_AF-A0A971SXE1-F1
#
_entry.id   AF-A0A971SXE1-F1
#
_cell.length_a   1.000
_cell.length_b   1.000
_cell.length_c   1.000
_cell.angle_alpha   90.00
_cell.angle_beta   90.00
_cell.angle_gamma   90.00
#
_symmetry.space_group_name_H-M   'P 1'
#
loop_
_entity.id
_entity.type
_entity.pdbx_description
1 polymer ?
#
loop_
_entity_poly.entity_id
_entity_poly.type
_entity_poly.pdbx_seq_one_letter_code
_entity_poly.pdbx_strand_id
1 'polypeptide(L)'
;MATWLEGLYLVNRFLHSFPAATLHKRLLAHHADYDALHINLFEPVFTSALGLALAGGDVSGLTLCEAEREKLYMLFHPAKGRPTPHYDALLKKAVDRLCTALRLWDSATRRTLAAWAGALLPRLTAGSRQGFALLLPTL
;
A
#
# COMPACT_ATOMS: atom_id res chain seq x y z
N MET A 1 6.34 20.96 13.15
CA MET A 1 6.68 21.41 11.79
C MET A 1 7.65 20.46 11.10
N ALA A 2 8.77 20.07 11.70
CA ALA A 2 9.75 19.15 11.09
C ALA A 2 9.15 17.80 10.64
N THR A 3 8.32 17.17 11.48
CA THR A 3 7.68 15.87 11.20
C THR A 3 6.73 15.87 10.00
N TRP A 4 6.07 17.01 9.69
CA TRP A 4 5.20 17.12 8.53
C TRP A 4 6.00 17.22 7.23
N LEU A 5 7.08 18.03 7.22
CA LEU A 5 7.97 18.15 6.07
C LEU A 5 8.71 16.83 5.79
N GLU A 6 9.13 16.12 6.83
CA GLU A 6 9.71 14.77 6.71
C GLU A 6 8.72 13.78 6.09
N GLY A 7 7.45 13.85 6.48
CA GLY A 7 6.38 13.05 5.88
C GLY A 7 6.19 13.35 4.39
N LEU A 8 6.15 14.63 4.01
CA LEU A 8 6.02 15.04 2.61
C LEU A 8 7.25 14.64 1.77
N TYR A 9 8.45 14.79 2.33
CA TYR A 9 9.69 14.33 1.70
C TYR A 9 9.67 12.81 1.48
N LEU A 10 9.21 12.05 2.47
CA LEU A 10 9.07 10.60 2.35
C LEU A 10 8.05 10.22 1.27
N VAL A 11 6.90 10.89 1.22
CA VAL A 11 5.90 10.66 0.16
C VAL A 11 6.52 10.86 -1.22
N ASN A 12 7.21 11.98 -1.45
CA ASN A 12 7.87 12.25 -2.72
C ASN A 12 8.91 11.20 -3.07
N ARG A 13 9.78 10.85 -2.11
CA ARG A 13 10.81 9.83 -2.30
C ARG A 13 10.20 8.45 -2.60
N PHE A 14 9.12 8.09 -1.91
CA PHE A 14 8.40 6.84 -2.15
C PHE A 14 7.83 6.79 -3.57
N LEU A 15 7.14 7.84 -4.01
CA LEU A 15 6.60 7.92 -5.37
C LEU A 15 7.73 7.85 -6.41
N HIS A 16 8.83 8.56 -6.22
CA HIS A 16 9.99 8.51 -7.11
C HIS A 16 10.70 7.15 -7.18
N SER A 17 10.35 6.20 -6.32
CA SER A 17 10.90 4.83 -6.38
C SER A 17 10.24 3.97 -7.46
N PHE A 18 9.22 4.47 -8.16
CA PHE A 18 8.50 3.76 -9.22
C PHE A 18 8.72 4.43 -10.58
N PRO A 19 8.71 3.66 -11.69
CA PRO A 19 8.71 4.24 -13.02
C PRO A 19 7.49 5.14 -13.24
N ALA A 20 7.70 6.31 -13.84
CA ALA A 20 6.64 7.29 -14.08
C ALA A 20 5.44 6.71 -14.87
N ALA A 21 5.73 5.86 -15.87
CA ALA A 21 4.68 5.19 -16.65
C ALA A 21 3.81 4.25 -15.79
N THR A 22 4.41 3.52 -14.85
CA THR A 22 3.67 2.63 -13.94
C THR A 22 2.81 3.44 -12.97
N LEU A 23 3.36 4.52 -12.40
CA LEU A 23 2.59 5.44 -11.55
C LEU A 23 1.40 6.04 -12.28
N HIS A 24 1.64 6.58 -13.47
CA HIS A 24 0.60 7.20 -14.29
C HIS A 24 -0.53 6.22 -14.59
N LYS A 25 -0.18 5.01 -15.07
CA LYS A 25 -1.15 3.94 -15.32
C LYS A 25 -1.96 3.60 -14.07
N ARG A 26 -1.30 3.53 -12.91
CA ARG A 26 -1.95 3.23 -11.64
C ARG A 26 -2.91 4.33 -11.20
N LEU A 27 -2.50 5.59 -11.35
CA LEU A 27 -3.29 6.74 -10.94
C LEU A 27 -4.52 6.92 -11.84
N LEU A 28 -4.39 6.72 -13.15
CA LEU A 28 -5.54 6.68 -14.09
C LEU A 28 -6.59 5.63 -13.71
N ALA A 29 -6.14 4.44 -13.30
CA ALA A 29 -7.03 3.37 -12.86
C ALA A 29 -7.84 3.73 -11.61
N HIS A 30 -7.28 4.60 -10.77
CA HIS A 30 -7.93 5.08 -9.56
C HIS A 30 -8.84 6.28 -9.85
N HIS A 31 -8.36 7.26 -10.62
CA HIS A 31 -9.12 8.40 -11.11
C HIS A 31 -8.64 8.82 -12.51
N ALA A 32 -9.56 8.84 -13.49
CA ALA A 32 -9.24 9.12 -14.89
C ALA A 32 -8.60 10.52 -15.11
N ASP A 33 -9.01 11.52 -14.33
CA ASP A 33 -8.53 12.91 -14.44
C ASP A 33 -7.61 13.31 -13.29
N TYR A 34 -6.84 12.35 -12.74
CA TYR A 34 -6.07 12.57 -11.52
C TYR A 34 -5.05 13.73 -11.63
N ASP A 35 -4.58 14.02 -12.83
CA ASP A 35 -3.60 15.05 -13.16
C ASP A 35 -4.19 16.47 -13.15
N ALA A 36 -5.50 16.59 -13.27
CA ALA A 36 -6.26 17.84 -13.11
C ALA A 36 -6.76 18.06 -11.66
N LEU A 37 -6.52 17.11 -10.75
CA LEU A 37 -7.09 17.10 -9.41
C LEU A 37 -6.03 17.22 -8.31
N HIS A 38 -6.33 17.99 -7.26
CA HIS A 38 -5.55 17.98 -6.01
C HIS A 38 -5.87 16.74 -5.16
N ILE A 39 -5.63 15.55 -5.70
CA ILE A 39 -5.88 14.29 -5.00
C ILE A 39 -4.63 13.75 -4.32
N ASN A 40 -4.85 12.84 -3.36
CA ASN A 40 -3.79 12.08 -2.71
C ASN A 40 -3.19 11.05 -3.67
N LEU A 41 -2.05 11.36 -4.29
CA LEU A 41 -1.32 10.44 -5.18
C LEU A 41 -0.62 9.31 -4.42
N PHE A 42 -0.36 9.50 -3.13
CA PHE A 42 0.40 8.56 -2.32
C PHE A 42 -0.41 7.31 -1.97
N GLU A 43 -1.61 7.50 -1.44
CA GLU A 43 -2.39 6.39 -0.89
C GLU A 43 -2.71 5.28 -1.91
N PRO A 44 -3.14 5.56 -3.16
CA PRO A 44 -3.42 4.52 -4.15
C PRO A 44 -2.17 3.71 -4.54
N VAL A 45 -1.00 4.36 -4.56
CA VAL A 45 0.28 3.73 -4.88
C VAL A 45 0.78 2.90 -3.70
N PHE A 46 0.72 3.49 -2.50
CA PHE A 46 1.16 2.84 -1.26
C PHE A 46 0.34 1.60 -0.93
N THR A 47 -0.98 1.69 -0.99
CA THR A 47 -1.87 0.55 -0.74
C THR A 47 -1.61 -0.60 -1.72
N SER A 48 -1.40 -0.30 -3.00
CA SER A 48 -1.11 -1.30 -4.04
C SER A 48 0.24 -1.98 -3.83
N ALA A 49 1.28 -1.18 -3.57
CA ALA A 49 2.62 -1.68 -3.30
C ALA A 49 2.65 -2.55 -2.01
N LEU A 50 1.94 -2.12 -0.97
CA LEU A 50 1.78 -2.87 0.27
C LEU A 50 1.00 -4.19 0.05
N GLY A 51 -0.07 -4.13 -0.74
CA GLY A 51 -0.86 -5.31 -1.13
C GLY A 51 -0.02 -6.35 -1.88
N LEU A 52 0.80 -5.92 -2.84
CA LEU A 52 1.74 -6.78 -3.55
C LEU A 52 2.78 -7.39 -2.60
N ALA A 53 3.34 -6.60 -1.67
CA ALA A 53 4.29 -7.09 -0.69
C ALA A 53 3.67 -8.14 0.28
N LEU A 54 2.40 -7.96 0.65
CA LEU A 54 1.62 -8.91 1.45
C LEU A 54 1.30 -10.19 0.67
N ALA A 55 0.91 -10.05 -0.60
CA ALA A 55 0.62 -11.18 -1.48
C ALA A 55 1.89 -11.94 -1.90
N GLY A 56 3.06 -11.31 -1.81
CA GLY A 56 4.35 -11.83 -2.26
C GLY A 56 4.60 -11.63 -3.76
N GLY A 57 3.90 -10.68 -4.39
CA GLY A 57 4.07 -10.29 -5.78
C GLY A 57 5.16 -9.24 -6.00
N ASP A 58 5.28 -8.79 -7.25
CA ASP A 58 6.22 -7.73 -7.62
C ASP A 58 5.65 -6.35 -7.30
N VAL A 59 6.21 -5.75 -6.25
CA VAL A 59 5.88 -4.41 -5.75
C VAL A 59 5.96 -3.34 -6.85
N SER A 60 6.90 -3.46 -7.79
CA SER A 60 7.16 -2.44 -8.80
C SER A 60 6.05 -2.32 -9.84
N GLY A 61 5.22 -3.36 -10.00
CA GLY A 61 4.12 -3.39 -10.97
C GLY A 61 2.87 -2.61 -10.56
N LEU A 62 2.70 -2.31 -9.26
CA LEU A 62 1.56 -1.56 -8.68
C LEU A 62 0.15 -2.07 -9.05
N THR A 63 0.05 -3.25 -9.65
CA THR A 63 -1.20 -3.82 -10.13
C THR A 63 -1.34 -5.21 -9.53
N LEU A 64 -2.41 -5.42 -8.76
CA LEU A 64 -2.72 -6.74 -8.23
C LEU A 64 -3.60 -7.49 -9.22
N CYS A 65 -3.26 -8.75 -9.47
CA CYS A 65 -4.16 -9.67 -10.15
C CYS A 65 -5.26 -10.17 -9.20
N GLU A 66 -6.28 -10.83 -9.76
CA GLU A 66 -7.40 -11.36 -8.98
C GLU A 66 -6.98 -12.37 -7.91
N ALA A 67 -6.04 -13.26 -8.22
CA ALA A 67 -5.53 -14.25 -7.27
C ALA A 67 -4.83 -13.61 -6.07
N GLU A 68 -4.08 -12.52 -6.30
CA GLU A 68 -3.43 -11.77 -5.22
C GLU A 68 -4.44 -11.06 -4.33
N ARG A 69 -5.49 -10.46 -4.92
CA ARG A 69 -6.58 -9.85 -4.14
C ARG A 69 -7.33 -10.87 -3.31
N GLU A 70 -7.61 -12.04 -3.88
CA GLU A 70 -8.28 -13.11 -3.14
C GLU A 70 -7.43 -13.60 -1.97
N LYS A 71 -6.12 -13.74 -2.19
CA LYS A 71 -5.17 -14.08 -1.13
C LYS A 71 -5.18 -13.03 -0.01
N LEU A 72 -5.22 -11.74 -0.34
CA LEU A 72 -5.30 -10.66 0.64
C LEU A 72 -6.62 -10.64 1.39
N TYR A 73 -7.74 -10.78 0.69
CA TYR A 73 -9.06 -10.88 1.31
C TYR A 73 -9.10 -12.03 2.31
N MET A 74 -8.63 -13.21 1.90
CA MET A 74 -8.54 -14.37 2.79
C MET A 74 -7.58 -14.13 3.95
N LEU A 75 -6.49 -13.38 3.78
CA LEU A 75 -5.53 -13.08 4.84
C LEU A 75 -6.15 -12.27 5.99
N PHE A 76 -7.01 -11.30 5.65
CA PHE A 76 -7.64 -10.38 6.60
C PHE A 76 -9.11 -10.70 6.90
N HIS A 77 -9.63 -11.80 6.36
CA HIS A 77 -11.04 -12.18 6.47
C HIS A 77 -11.53 -12.13 7.93
N PRO A 78 -12.63 -11.41 8.25
CA PRO A 78 -13.09 -11.20 9.63
C PRO A 78 -13.30 -12.49 10.40
N ALA A 79 -13.84 -13.53 9.75
CA ALA A 79 -14.09 -14.83 10.37
C ALA A 79 -12.83 -15.57 10.85
N LYS A 80 -11.62 -15.14 10.47
CA LYS A 80 -10.38 -15.73 11.01
C LYS A 80 -10.09 -15.31 12.45
N GLY A 81 -10.73 -14.24 12.96
CA GLY A 81 -10.67 -13.84 14.37
C GLY A 81 -9.25 -13.66 14.92
N ARG A 82 -8.27 -13.28 14.09
CA ARG A 82 -6.87 -13.16 14.53
C ARG A 82 -6.66 -11.89 15.38
N PRO A 83 -5.82 -11.96 16.42
CA PRO A 83 -5.56 -10.81 17.28
C PRO A 83 -4.73 -9.75 16.53
N THR A 84 -4.92 -8.47 16.87
CA THR A 84 -4.23 -7.32 16.25
C THR A 84 -2.70 -7.50 16.09
N PRO A 85 -1.95 -8.00 17.09
CA PRO A 85 -0.50 -8.20 16.97
C PRO A 85 -0.08 -9.12 15.82
N HIS A 86 -0.96 -10.05 15.42
CA HIS A 86 -0.71 -10.90 14.26
C HIS A 86 -0.67 -10.09 12.96
N TYR A 87 -1.63 -9.18 12.78
CA TYR A 87 -1.70 -8.33 11.60
C TYR A 87 -0.59 -7.29 11.59
N ASP A 88 -0.22 -6.74 12.75
CA ASP A 88 0.93 -5.83 12.86
C ASP A 88 2.22 -6.51 12.41
N ALA A 89 2.44 -7.76 12.80
CA ALA A 89 3.60 -8.54 12.35
C ALA A 89 3.58 -8.79 10.83
N LEU A 90 2.41 -9.08 10.25
CA LEU A 90 2.25 -9.24 8.80
C LEU A 90 2.55 -7.94 8.04
N LEU A 91 2.00 -6.82 8.51
CA LEU A 91 2.20 -5.50 7.90
C LEU A 91 3.65 -5.06 8.02
N LYS A 92 4.29 -5.26 9.17
CA LYS A 92 5.72 -4.99 9.35
C LYS A 92 6.58 -5.77 8.37
N LYS A 93 6.31 -7.08 8.21
CA LYS A 93 7.02 -7.93 7.25
C LYS A 93 6.79 -7.48 5.79
N ALA A 94 5.58 -7.03 5.46
CA ALA A 94 5.28 -6.49 4.15
C ALA A 94 6.02 -5.16 3.89
N VAL A 95 6.08 -4.28 4.90
CA VAL A 95 6.86 -3.04 4.81
C VAL A 95 8.36 -3.32 4.67
N ASP A 96 8.91 -4.33 5.36
CA ASP A 96 10.31 -4.71 5.19
C ASP A 96 10.60 -5.18 3.76
N ARG A 97 9.69 -5.97 3.16
CA ARG A 97 9.79 -6.39 1.75
C ARG A 97 9.68 -5.21 0.79
N LEU A 98 8.70 -4.34 1.00
CA LEU A 98 8.48 -3.10 0.24
C LEU A 98 9.75 -2.23 0.25
N CYS A 99 10.29 -1.98 1.43
CA CYS A 99 11.50 -1.16 1.60
C CYS A 99 12.72 -1.82 0.96
N THR A 100 12.82 -3.14 1.00
CA THR A 100 13.89 -3.89 0.32
C THR A 100 13.77 -3.74 -1.20
N ALA A 101 12.57 -3.95 -1.76
CA ALA A 101 12.31 -3.84 -3.20
C ALA A 101 12.59 -2.43 -3.74
N LEU A 102 12.21 -1.40 -2.98
CA LEU A 102 12.37 0.01 -3.35
C LEU A 102 13.71 0.62 -2.91
N ARG A 103 14.60 -0.17 -2.30
CA ARG A 103 15.89 0.28 -1.76
C ARG A 103 15.77 1.44 -0.75
N LEU A 104 14.70 1.44 0.04
CA LEU A 104 14.44 2.39 1.13
C LEU A 104 15.01 1.86 2.44
N TRP A 105 16.31 2.04 2.66
CA TRP A 105 17.00 1.34 3.75
C TRP A 105 16.97 2.04 5.10
N ASP A 106 16.65 3.33 5.18
CA ASP A 106 16.69 4.07 6.44
C ASP A 106 15.57 3.62 7.40
N SER A 107 15.94 3.51 8.67
CA SER A 107 15.07 2.99 9.73
C SER A 107 13.88 3.91 10.02
N ALA A 108 14.05 5.22 9.82
CA ALA A 108 12.98 6.21 9.97
C ALA A 108 11.86 5.99 8.93
N THR A 109 12.21 5.86 7.65
CA THR A 109 11.28 5.53 6.57
C THR A 109 10.53 4.25 6.86
N ARG A 110 11.23 3.17 7.22
CA ARG A 110 10.57 1.90 7.55
C ARG A 110 9.57 2.04 8.68
N ARG A 111 9.92 2.78 9.74
CA ARG A 111 9.03 3.01 10.89
C ARG A 111 7.80 3.81 10.49
N THR A 112 7.96 4.86 9.70
CA THR A 112 6.86 5.70 9.22
C THR A 112 5.93 4.91 8.28
N LEU A 113 6.49 4.17 7.33
CA LEU A 113 5.69 3.31 6.43
C LEU A 113 4.95 2.20 7.21
N ALA A 114 5.57 1.63 8.26
CA ALA A 114 4.91 0.67 9.14
C ALA A 114 3.74 1.30 9.93
N ALA A 115 3.91 2.53 10.42
CA ALA A 115 2.82 3.26 11.08
C ALA A 115 1.65 3.55 10.12
N TRP A 116 1.94 3.98 8.89
CA TRP A 116 0.92 4.20 7.86
C TRP A 116 0.24 2.90 7.42
N ALA A 117 0.99 1.79 7.30
CA ALA A 117 0.41 0.47 7.04
C ALA A 117 -0.53 0.04 8.18
N GLY A 118 -0.15 0.26 9.44
CA GLY A 118 -0.99 -0.01 10.61
C GLY A 118 -2.29 0.80 10.61
N ALA A 119 -2.25 2.05 10.15
CA ALA A 119 -3.46 2.88 10.02
C ALA A 119 -4.47 2.34 8.99
N LEU A 120 -4.04 1.48 8.06
CA LEU A 120 -4.93 0.81 7.11
C LEU A 120 -5.62 -0.43 7.71
N LEU A 121 -5.14 -0.95 8.84
CA LEU A 121 -5.62 -2.20 9.41
C LEU A 121 -7.14 -2.23 9.66
N PRO A 122 -7.78 -1.18 10.22
CA PRO A 122 -9.24 -1.17 10.39
C PRO A 122 -9.99 -1.31 9.07
N ARG A 123 -9.48 -0.73 7.97
CA ARG A 123 -10.09 -0.83 6.63
C ARG A 123 -9.91 -2.22 6.04
N LEU A 124 -8.75 -2.84 6.28
CA LEU A 124 -8.45 -4.20 5.87
C LEU A 124 -9.25 -5.24 6.66
N THR A 125 -9.60 -5.01 7.92
CA THR A 125 -10.35 -6.01 8.71
C THR A 125 -11.86 -5.77 8.71
N ALA A 126 -12.33 -4.56 8.41
CA ALA A 126 -13.75 -4.24 8.30
C ALA A 126 -14.36 -4.49 6.91
N GLY A 127 -13.53 -4.67 5.89
CA GLY A 127 -13.96 -4.71 4.50
C GLY A 127 -14.72 -5.98 4.11
N SER A 128 -15.84 -5.81 3.40
CA SER A 128 -16.39 -6.86 2.54
C SER A 128 -15.44 -7.12 1.36
N ARG A 129 -15.63 -8.22 0.63
CA ARG A 129 -14.83 -8.53 -0.57
C ARG A 129 -14.84 -7.38 -1.59
N GLN A 130 -15.97 -6.67 -1.72
CA GLN A 130 -16.11 -5.48 -2.55
C GLN A 130 -15.34 -4.27 -1.99
N GLY A 131 -15.37 -4.05 -0.66
CA GLY A 131 -14.58 -3.00 -0.01
C GLY A 131 -13.07 -3.20 -0.22
N PHE A 132 -12.62 -4.46 -0.19
CA PHE A 132 -11.23 -4.82 -0.52
C PHE A 132 -10.84 -4.50 -1.96
N ALA A 133 -11.73 -4.76 -2.92
CA ALA A 133 -11.50 -4.45 -4.32
C ALA A 133 -11.38 -2.93 -4.57
N LEU A 134 -12.12 -2.10 -3.82
CA LEU A 134 -12.02 -0.64 -3.90
C LEU A 134 -10.73 -0.08 -3.28
N LEU A 135 -10.16 -0.76 -2.28
CA LEU A 135 -8.85 -0.39 -1.73
C LEU A 135 -7.71 -0.74 -2.69
N LEU A 136 -7.92 -1.69 -3.59
CA LEU A 136 -6.92 -2.25 -4.50
C LEU A 136 -7.53 -2.45 -5.91
N PRO A 137 -7.94 -1.38 -6.61
CA PRO A 137 -8.61 -1.50 -7.91
C PRO A 137 -7.74 -2.21 -8.95
N THR A 138 -8.39 -2.99 -9.82
CA THR A 138 -7.76 -3.49 -11.05
C THR A 138 -7.83 -2.43 -12.14
N LEU A 139 -6.85 -2.49 -13.04
CA LEU A 139 -6.93 -1.84 -14.34
C LEU A 139 -8.14 -2.35 -15.13
#